data_AF-A0A978S7T4-F1
#
_entry.id   AF-A0A978S7T4-F1
#
_cell.length_a   1.000
_cell.length_b   1.000
_cell.length_c   1.000
_cell.angle_alpha   90.00
_cell.angle_beta   90.00
_cell.angle_gamma   90.00
#
_symmetry.space_group_name_H-M   'P 1'
#
loop_
_entity.id
_entity.type
_entity.pdbx_description
1 polymer ?
#
loop_
_entity_poly.entity_id
_entity_poly.type
_entity_poly.pdbx_seq_one_letter_code
_entity_poly.pdbx_strand_id
1 'polypeptide(L)'
;MEWELAVGGSSFGAEKYSHPAYQEIIAMGSAAIPLLLRELEQRPNHWFEALRTIAGANPIQPSQRGRIKQMAVAWLQWGQENGYQW
;
A
#
# COMPACT_ATOMS: atom_id res chain seq x y z
N MET A 1 -4.41 26.32 -14.41
CA MET A 1 -4.61 26.01 -12.99
C MET A 1 -6.08 25.68 -12.81
N GLU A 2 -6.48 24.42 -13.01
CA GLU A 2 -7.90 24.06 -13.05
C GLU A 2 -8.11 22.71 -12.36
N TRP A 3 -7.93 22.69 -11.03
CA TRP A 3 -8.25 21.52 -10.21
C TRP A 3 -9.20 21.82 -9.04
N GLU A 4 -9.70 23.04 -8.90
CA GLU A 4 -10.42 23.48 -7.69
C GLU A 4 -11.96 23.30 -7.73
N LEU A 5 -12.56 22.69 -8.76
CA LEU A 5 -14.04 22.67 -8.90
C LEU A 5 -14.74 21.31 -8.86
N ALA A 6 -14.04 20.20 -8.60
CA ALA A 6 -14.66 18.87 -8.73
C ALA A 6 -14.43 17.91 -7.56
N VAL A 7 -14.49 18.36 -6.30
CA VAL A 7 -14.63 17.40 -5.18
C VAL A 7 -15.69 17.88 -4.20
N GLY A 8 -16.88 18.14 -4.73
CA GLY A 8 -18.13 18.17 -3.97
C GLY A 8 -18.63 16.73 -3.78
N GLY A 9 -18.07 16.03 -2.79
CA GLY A 9 -18.61 14.79 -2.24
C GLY A 9 -18.45 13.53 -3.11
N SER A 10 -17.39 12.74 -2.86
CA SER A 10 -17.42 11.26 -2.99
C SER A 10 -16.12 10.63 -2.49
N SER A 11 -16.24 9.78 -1.46
CA SER A 11 -15.37 8.63 -1.18
C SER A 11 -13.84 8.84 -1.18
N PHE A 12 -13.31 9.22 -0.01
CA PHE A 12 -11.90 9.36 0.39
C PHE A 12 -10.94 8.18 0.08
N GLY A 13 -11.43 7.08 -0.52
CA GLY A 13 -10.66 5.85 -0.77
C GLY A 13 -10.16 5.68 -2.21
N ALA A 14 -10.84 6.19 -3.23
CA ALA A 14 -10.56 5.85 -4.63
C ALA A 14 -9.67 6.88 -5.36
N GLU A 15 -9.63 8.12 -4.90
CA GLU A 15 -8.91 9.21 -5.59
C GLU A 15 -7.40 9.23 -5.32
N LYS A 16 -6.92 8.40 -4.37
CA LYS A 16 -5.49 8.31 -4.02
C LYS A 16 -4.66 7.42 -4.94
N TYR A 17 -5.29 6.58 -5.76
CA TYR A 17 -4.58 5.64 -6.64
C TYR A 17 -4.12 6.27 -7.97
N SER A 18 -4.62 7.47 -8.30
CA SER A 18 -4.21 8.22 -9.51
C SER A 18 -3.12 9.27 -9.24
N HIS A 19 -2.50 9.26 -8.04
CA HIS A 19 -1.40 10.18 -7.75
C HIS A 19 -0.12 9.68 -8.44
N PRO A 20 0.67 10.54 -9.12
CA PRO A 20 1.92 10.15 -9.79
C PRO A 20 2.90 9.36 -8.90
N ALA A 21 2.84 9.58 -7.59
CA ALA A 21 3.57 8.79 -6.59
C ALA A 21 3.29 7.28 -6.68
N TYR A 22 2.08 6.85 -7.06
CA TYR A 22 1.74 5.43 -7.22
C TYR A 22 2.52 4.78 -8.36
N GLN A 23 2.68 5.50 -9.48
CA GLN A 23 3.44 5.02 -10.63
C GLN A 23 4.95 5.02 -10.34
N GLU A 24 5.45 6.02 -9.62
CA GLU A 24 6.86 6.05 -9.19
C GLU A 24 7.19 4.89 -8.24
N ILE A 25 6.30 4.58 -7.29
CA ILE A 25 6.45 3.43 -6.39
C ILE A 25 6.49 2.10 -7.15
N ILE A 26 5.65 1.92 -8.17
CA ILE A 26 5.69 0.72 -9.01
C ILE A 26 6.97 0.68 -9.85
N ALA A 27 7.41 1.81 -10.41
CA ALA A 27 8.64 1.91 -11.19
C ALA A 27 9.89 1.60 -10.35
N MET A 28 9.87 1.93 -9.06
CA MET A 28 10.94 1.58 -8.11
C MET A 28 11.05 0.07 -7.83
N GLY A 29 9.99 -0.70 -8.09
CA GLY A 29 10.00 -2.15 -7.86
C GLY A 29 10.36 -2.50 -6.42
N SER A 30 11.21 -3.52 -6.24
CA SER A 30 11.55 -4.09 -4.92
C SER A 30 12.12 -3.08 -3.92
N ALA A 31 12.73 -1.99 -4.39
CA ALA A 31 13.25 -0.93 -3.52
C ALA A 31 12.14 -0.16 -2.80
N ALA A 32 10.91 -0.16 -3.31
CA ALA A 32 9.77 0.46 -2.66
C ALA A 32 9.16 -0.40 -1.54
N ILE A 33 9.43 -1.70 -1.50
CA ILE A 33 8.89 -2.63 -0.50
C ILE A 33 9.14 -2.13 0.94
N PRO A 34 10.39 -1.84 1.37
CA PRO A 34 10.62 -1.36 2.73
C PRO A 34 9.92 -0.02 3.01
N LEU A 35 9.87 0.90 2.04
CA LEU A 35 9.18 2.19 2.20
C LEU A 35 7.68 2.00 2.47
N LEU A 36 7.04 1.11 1.72
CA LEU A 36 5.63 0.78 1.88
C LEU A 36 5.35 0.05 3.19
N LEU A 37 6.25 -0.82 3.63
CA LEU A 37 6.15 -1.50 4.93
C LEU A 37 6.24 -0.51 6.09
N ARG A 38 7.18 0.44 6.06
CA ARG A 38 7.26 1.53 7.04
C ARG A 38 6.01 2.37 7.09
N GLU A 39 5.41 2.63 5.94
CA GLU A 39 4.18 3.40 5.87
C GLU A 39 2.98 2.61 6.40
N LEU A 40 2.89 1.31 6.11
CA LEU A 40 1.89 0.42 6.68
C LEU A 40 1.97 0.30 8.21
N GLU A 41 3.18 0.31 8.76
CA GLU A 41 3.40 0.31 10.22
C GLU A 41 2.82 1.56 10.88
N GLN A 42 3.09 2.73 10.30
CA GLN A 42 2.62 4.00 10.85
C GLN A 42 1.13 4.25 10.56
N ARG A 43 0.68 3.89 9.35
CA ARG A 43 -0.66 4.15 8.84
C ARG A 43 -1.10 2.98 7.96
N PRO A 44 -1.79 1.98 8.53
CA PRO A 44 -2.26 0.85 7.76
C PRO A 44 -3.30 1.36 6.76
N ASN A 45 -2.92 1.35 5.49
CA ASN A 45 -3.63 1.98 4.38
C ASN A 45 -3.76 0.98 3.22
N HIS A 46 -4.26 1.44 2.08
CA HIS A 46 -4.62 0.56 0.98
C HIS A 46 -3.45 0.24 0.02
N TRP A 47 -2.18 0.42 0.43
CA TRP A 47 -1.01 0.06 -0.38
C TRP A 47 -0.83 -1.45 -0.61
N PHE A 48 -1.71 -2.29 -0.05
CA PHE A 48 -1.65 -3.74 -0.18
C PHE A 48 -1.60 -4.23 -1.64
N GLU A 49 -2.32 -3.57 -2.56
CA GLU A 49 -2.28 -3.96 -3.98
C GLU A 49 -0.95 -3.59 -4.65
N ALA A 50 -0.36 -2.44 -4.30
CA ALA A 50 0.96 -2.04 -4.80
C ALA A 50 2.04 -2.99 -4.26
N LEU A 51 2.02 -3.26 -2.96
CA LEU A 51 2.90 -4.24 -2.32
C LEU A 51 2.75 -5.62 -2.96
N ARG A 52 1.53 -6.11 -3.19
CA ARG A 52 1.28 -7.39 -3.85
C ARG A 52 1.88 -7.43 -5.25
N THR A 53 1.71 -6.34 -6.01
CA THR A 53 2.19 -6.25 -7.40
C THR A 53 3.71 -6.23 -7.44
N ILE A 54 4.35 -5.46 -6.56
CA ILE A 54 5.80 -5.29 -6.50
C ILE A 54 6.49 -6.53 -5.90
N ALA A 55 5.96 -7.06 -4.79
CA ALA A 55 6.51 -8.22 -4.12
C ALA A 55 6.22 -9.53 -4.86
N GLY A 56 5.22 -9.56 -5.76
CA GLY A 56 4.76 -10.77 -6.42
C GLY A 56 4.17 -11.82 -5.48
N ALA A 57 3.93 -11.45 -4.21
CA ALA A 57 3.46 -12.33 -3.15
C ALA A 57 2.27 -11.71 -2.43
N ASN A 58 1.46 -12.55 -1.78
CA ASN A 58 0.35 -12.09 -0.96
C ASN A 58 0.32 -12.84 0.39
N PRO A 59 0.89 -12.25 1.47
CA PRO A 59 0.87 -12.87 2.79
C PRO A 59 -0.50 -12.77 3.49
N ILE A 60 -1.47 -12.05 2.91
CA ILE A 60 -2.77 -11.83 3.53
C ILE A 60 -3.63 -13.10 3.40
N GLN A 61 -3.97 -13.68 4.55
CA GLN A 61 -4.87 -14.82 4.62
C GLN A 61 -6.31 -14.44 4.28
N PRO A 62 -7.14 -15.36 3.76
CA PRO A 62 -8.56 -15.10 3.48
C PRO A 62 -9.32 -14.52 4.68
N SER A 63 -9.02 -15.01 5.89
CA SER A 63 -9.62 -14.59 7.16
C SER A 63 -9.24 -13.17 7.60
N GLN A 64 -8.17 -12.60 7.03
CA GLN A 64 -7.69 -11.24 7.31
C GLN A 64 -8.22 -10.21 6.31
N ARG A 65 -8.80 -10.65 5.19
CA ARG A 65 -9.34 -9.75 4.15
C ARG A 65 -10.41 -8.82 4.73
N GLY A 66 -10.34 -7.54 4.39
CA GLY A 66 -11.22 -6.51 4.93
C GLY A 66 -10.81 -6.00 6.32
N ARG A 67 -9.80 -6.58 6.96
CA ARG A 67 -9.27 -6.14 8.26
C ARG A 67 -7.93 -5.46 8.07
N ILE A 68 -7.96 -4.17 7.73
CA ILE A 68 -6.78 -3.34 7.41
C ILE A 68 -5.61 -3.52 8.39
N LYS A 69 -5.88 -3.55 9.70
CA LYS A 69 -4.84 -3.80 10.72
C LYS A 69 -4.20 -5.19 10.61
N GLN A 70 -5.01 -6.24 10.42
CA GLN A 70 -4.48 -7.62 10.29
C GLN A 70 -3.73 -7.80 8.98
N MET A 71 -4.20 -7.16 7.91
CA MET A 71 -3.53 -7.15 6.61
C MET A 71 -2.16 -6.46 6.70
N ALA A 72 -2.07 -5.33 7.41
CA ALA A 72 -0.80 -4.65 7.65
C ALA A 72 0.17 -5.52 8.44
N VAL A 73 -0.30 -6.16 9.53
CA VAL A 73 0.55 -7.09 10.32
C VAL A 73 1.08 -8.24 9.45
N ALA A 74 0.26 -8.82 8.58
CA ALA A 74 0.70 -9.88 7.68
C ALA A 74 1.80 -9.42 6.72
N TRP A 75 1.70 -8.20 6.20
CA TRP A 75 2.74 -7.60 5.36
C TRP A 75 4.03 -7.28 6.12
N LEU A 76 3.93 -6.75 7.34
CA LEU A 76 5.08 -6.49 8.20
C LEU A 76 5.80 -7.80 8.57
N GLN A 77 5.07 -8.86 8.91
CA GLN A 77 5.68 -10.17 9.18
C GLN A 77 6.40 -10.72 7.95
N TRP A 78 5.72 -10.71 6.79
CA TRP A 78 6.32 -11.14 5.53
C TRP A 78 7.58 -10.34 5.19
N GLY A 79 7.58 -9.02 5.42
CA GLY A 79 8.74 -8.18 5.21
C GLY A 79 9.95 -8.63 6.05
N GLN A 80 9.73 -8.94 7.32
CA GLN A 80 10.78 -9.41 8.23
C GLN A 80 11.30 -10.79 7.80
N GLU A 81 10.40 -11.70 7.43
CA GLU A 81 10.74 -13.06 6.97
C GLU A 81 11.56 -13.03 5.67
N ASN A 82 11.35 -12.03 4.81
CA ASN A 82 12.12 -11.83 3.58
C ASN A 82 13.38 -10.99 3.77
N GLY A 83 13.72 -10.59 5.00
CA GLY A 83 14.93 -9.85 5.32
C GLY A 83 14.89 -8.36 4.95
N TYR A 84 13.70 -7.79 4.72
CA TYR A 84 13.57 -6.35 4.52
C TYR A 84 13.76 -5.60 5.85
N GLN A 85 14.43 -4.45 5.80
CA GLN A 85 14.56 -3.52 6.92
C GLN A 85 13.98 -2.16 6.50
N TRP A 86 13.17 -1.53 7.36
CA TRP A 86 12.42 -0.30 7.03
C TRP A 86 12.30 0.70 8.19
#